data_AF-A0A954C357-F1
#
_entry.id   AF-A0A954C357-F1
#
_cell.length_a   1.000
_cell.length_b   1.000
_cell.length_c   1.000
_cell.angle_alpha   90.00
_cell.angle_beta   90.00
_cell.angle_gamma   90.00
#
_symmetry.space_group_name_H-M   'P 1'
#
loop_
_entity.id
_entity.type
_entity.pdbx_description
1 polymer ?
#
loop_
_entity_poly.entity_id
_entity_poly.type
_entity_poly.pdbx_seq_one_letter_code
_entity_poly.pdbx_strand_id
1 'polypeptide(L)'
;MSRILLAAALLGAVGCGSLDVASRGAMPSDLLEPIGSHPEEPLLLGCDDLGNLSLNGQPLDVPVSREPSRFGVGVADASELPPAWRPVHAARGGLLITWLHRQSPLAVAGVRPFDVLLAIDGEAADDPGQATQRLLDAGELEREVEVVIRKRGSDTPETLHVRSEAALGDLGRISFPFLFDRRESAAGDAFSLGPLSTLVWWRARRELHHELRPDEASSLGLPGFASHYEQRLEWGALGNLVHWERTRDLRTGEERSCLRLLWLLSFGDDL
;
A
#
# COMPACT_ATOMS: atom_id res chain seq x y z
N MET A 1 -23.40 37.50 -19.98
CA MET A 1 -23.55 36.18 -19.30
C MET A 1 -22.33 35.25 -19.49
N SER A 2 -21.08 35.73 -19.59
CA SER A 2 -19.96 34.84 -20.00
C SER A 2 -18.58 35.06 -19.35
N ARG A 3 -18.47 35.79 -18.23
CA ARG A 3 -17.19 35.90 -17.49
C ARG A 3 -17.15 35.10 -16.18
N ILE A 4 -18.31 34.79 -15.60
CA ILE A 4 -18.41 34.01 -14.35
C ILE A 4 -18.20 32.50 -14.62
N LEU A 5 -18.62 31.99 -15.79
CA LEU A 5 -18.37 30.60 -16.19
C LEU A 5 -16.90 30.32 -16.55
N LEU A 6 -16.14 31.32 -17.01
CA LEU A 6 -14.72 31.16 -17.32
C LEU A 6 -13.84 31.15 -16.05
N ALA A 7 -14.27 31.86 -14.99
CA ALA A 7 -13.59 31.82 -13.69
C ALA A 7 -13.79 30.47 -12.96
N ALA A 8 -14.94 29.82 -13.14
CA ALA A 8 -15.18 28.47 -12.61
C ALA A 8 -14.35 27.39 -13.34
N ALA A 9 -14.08 27.57 -14.64
CA ALA A 9 -13.24 26.64 -15.40
C ALA A 9 -11.73 26.79 -15.09
N LEU A 10 -11.27 27.98 -14.66
CA LEU A 10 -9.87 28.23 -14.33
C LEU A 10 -9.47 27.86 -12.88
N LEU A 11 -10.43 27.62 -11.99
CA LEU A 11 -10.19 27.11 -10.63
C LEU A 11 -10.12 25.57 -10.55
N GLY A 12 -10.44 24.86 -11.63
CA GLY A 12 -10.37 23.39 -11.69
C GLY A 12 -8.99 22.81 -12.05
N ALA A 13 -7.98 23.64 -12.30
CA ALA A 13 -6.69 23.21 -12.86
C ALA A 13 -5.46 23.50 -11.97
N VAL A 14 -5.65 23.75 -10.67
CA VAL A 14 -4.53 23.76 -9.72
C VAL A 14 -4.43 22.37 -9.11
N GLY A 15 -3.49 21.60 -9.65
CA GLY A 15 -3.24 20.22 -9.28
C GLY A 15 -3.03 20.03 -7.79
N CYS A 16 -3.97 19.31 -7.16
CA CYS A 16 -3.66 18.54 -5.96
C CYS A 16 -3.15 17.18 -6.43
N GLY A 17 -1.89 17.16 -6.88
CA GLY A 17 -1.13 15.93 -6.93
C GLY A 17 -0.99 15.45 -5.49
N SER A 18 -1.87 14.54 -5.08
CA SER A 18 -1.65 13.75 -3.89
C SER A 18 -0.33 12.98 -4.09
N LEU A 19 0.70 13.46 -3.41
CA LEU A 19 1.92 12.71 -3.19
C LEU A 19 1.53 11.50 -2.37
N ASP A 20 1.35 10.35 -3.01
CA ASP A 20 1.34 9.06 -2.33
C ASP A 20 2.68 8.91 -1.60
N VAL A 21 2.66 9.02 -0.28
CA VAL A 21 3.88 8.97 0.54
C VAL A 21 4.05 7.59 1.16
N ALA A 22 3.98 6.54 0.34
CA ALA A 22 4.62 5.27 0.70
C ALA A 22 6.13 5.44 0.48
N SER A 23 6.95 5.18 1.51
CA SER A 23 8.40 5.17 1.30
C SER A 23 8.75 3.95 0.46
N ARG A 24 9.09 4.17 -0.81
CA ARG A 24 9.64 3.13 -1.68
C ARG A 24 11.09 2.88 -1.30
N GLY A 25 11.43 1.62 -1.08
CA GLY A 25 12.82 1.18 -1.12
C GLY A 25 13.10 0.58 -2.50
N ALA A 26 14.25 0.91 -3.07
CA ALA A 26 14.92 0.02 -4.01
C ALA A 26 16.28 -0.35 -3.40
N MET A 27 16.60 -1.63 -3.41
CA MET A 27 17.86 -2.14 -2.91
C MET A 27 18.69 -2.59 -4.11
N PRO A 28 19.69 -1.78 -4.56
CA PRO A 28 20.73 -2.33 -5.41
C PRO A 28 21.38 -3.44 -4.61
N SER A 29 21.35 -4.66 -5.14
CA SER A 29 22.05 -5.76 -4.51
C SER A 29 23.48 -5.75 -5.03
N ASP A 30 24.41 -5.27 -4.20
CA ASP A 30 25.85 -5.42 -4.43
C ASP A 30 26.28 -6.91 -4.36
N LEU A 31 25.34 -7.81 -4.07
CA LEU A 31 25.52 -9.23 -3.80
C LEU A 31 24.95 -10.12 -4.91
N LEU A 32 24.39 -9.52 -5.95
CA LEU A 32 23.84 -10.26 -7.08
C LEU A 32 24.89 -10.34 -8.18
N GLU A 33 25.59 -11.49 -8.25
CA GLU A 33 26.26 -11.87 -9.49
C GLU A 33 25.19 -11.96 -10.59
N PRO A 34 25.36 -11.27 -11.73
CA PRO A 34 24.34 -11.21 -12.77
C PRO A 34 24.08 -12.62 -13.32
N ILE A 35 22.89 -13.15 -13.04
CA ILE A 35 22.41 -14.41 -13.64
C ILE A 35 21.84 -14.06 -15.02
N GLY A 36 22.66 -14.19 -16.06
CA GLY A 36 22.22 -14.05 -17.47
C GLY A 36 22.79 -12.85 -18.23
N SER A 37 22.64 -12.89 -19.55
CA SER A 37 23.52 -12.38 -20.61
C SER A 37 23.73 -10.86 -20.78
N HIS A 38 23.39 -10.02 -19.80
CA HIS A 38 23.76 -8.60 -19.81
C HIS A 38 24.49 -8.25 -18.50
N PRO A 39 25.83 -8.34 -18.47
CA PRO A 39 26.64 -8.11 -17.27
C PRO A 39 26.64 -6.64 -16.76
N GLU A 40 25.75 -5.78 -17.26
CA GLU A 40 25.79 -4.34 -16.96
C GLU A 40 24.59 -3.81 -16.16
N GLU A 41 23.50 -4.58 -16.00
CA GLU A 41 22.36 -4.11 -15.20
C GLU A 41 22.31 -4.80 -13.83
N PRO A 42 22.51 -4.06 -12.72
CA PRO A 42 22.44 -4.63 -11.39
C PRO A 42 21.01 -5.12 -11.12
N LEU A 43 20.88 -6.33 -10.59
CA LEU A 43 19.59 -6.83 -10.14
C LEU A 43 19.07 -5.96 -8.99
N LEU A 44 17.92 -5.35 -9.21
CA LEU A 44 17.28 -4.41 -8.29
C LEU A 44 16.07 -5.09 -7.64
N LEU A 45 16.21 -5.44 -6.35
CA LEU A 45 15.06 -5.83 -5.54
C LEU A 45 14.33 -4.55 -5.11
N GLY A 46 13.08 -4.42 -5.52
CA GLY A 46 12.22 -3.28 -5.24
C GLY A 46 10.91 -3.72 -4.60
N CYS A 47 10.10 -2.75 -4.20
CA CYS A 47 8.70 -2.96 -3.87
C CYS A 47 7.85 -2.05 -4.76
N ASP A 48 6.74 -2.58 -5.28
CA ASP A 48 5.77 -1.78 -6.00
C ASP A 48 4.96 -0.88 -5.05
N ASP A 49 4.00 -0.13 -5.58
CA ASP A 49 3.16 0.77 -4.78
C ASP A 49 2.22 0.05 -3.81
N LEU A 50 2.05 -1.26 -3.99
CA LEU A 50 1.30 -2.11 -3.10
C LEU A 50 2.19 -2.68 -2.00
N GLY A 51 3.52 -2.74 -2.19
CA GLY A 51 4.38 -3.48 -1.29
C GLY A 51 4.60 -4.92 -1.72
N ASN A 52 4.24 -5.28 -2.94
CA ASN A 52 4.68 -6.54 -3.51
C ASN A 52 6.15 -6.42 -3.86
N LEU A 53 6.92 -7.47 -3.60
CA LEU A 53 8.31 -7.53 -4.02
C LEU A 53 8.38 -7.57 -5.55
N SER A 54 9.38 -6.89 -6.10
CA SER A 54 9.66 -6.92 -7.53
C SER A 54 11.15 -7.04 -7.77
N LEU A 55 11.53 -7.71 -8.85
CA LEU A 55 12.90 -7.83 -9.31
C LEU A 55 12.99 -7.17 -10.69
N ASN A 56 13.81 -6.12 -10.80
CA ASN A 56 13.90 -5.31 -12.03
C ASN A 56 12.53 -4.83 -12.53
N GLY A 57 11.61 -4.51 -11.61
CA GLY A 57 10.24 -4.09 -11.91
C GLY A 57 9.26 -5.22 -12.26
N GLN A 58 9.72 -6.48 -12.35
CA GLN A 58 8.82 -7.63 -12.50
C GLN A 58 8.32 -8.08 -11.11
N PRO A 59 7.00 -8.22 -10.89
CA PRO A 59 6.47 -8.63 -9.60
C PRO A 59 6.91 -10.08 -9.27
N LEU A 60 7.27 -10.30 -8.01
CA LEU A 60 7.58 -11.62 -7.46
C LEU A 60 6.35 -12.17 -6.76
N ASP A 61 5.99 -13.42 -7.08
CA ASP A 61 4.91 -14.15 -6.42
C ASP A 61 5.40 -14.73 -5.09
N VAL A 62 5.50 -13.86 -4.10
CA VAL A 62 5.89 -14.20 -2.72
C VAL A 62 4.71 -13.88 -1.82
N PRO A 63 4.31 -14.76 -0.89
CA PRO A 63 3.24 -14.44 0.05
C PRO A 63 3.59 -13.19 0.86
N VAL A 64 2.80 -12.14 0.69
CA VAL A 64 2.88 -10.89 1.45
C VAL A 64 1.68 -10.84 2.39
N SER A 65 1.93 -10.48 3.65
CA SER A 65 0.88 -10.14 4.61
C SER A 65 0.99 -8.67 5.00
N ARG A 66 -0.15 -8.02 5.29
CA ARG A 66 -0.20 -6.59 5.57
C ARG A 66 -1.07 -6.28 6.76
N GLU A 67 -0.57 -5.38 7.60
CA GLU A 67 -1.33 -4.68 8.63
C GLU A 67 -1.39 -3.19 8.24
N PRO A 68 -2.41 -2.75 7.49
CA PRO A 68 -2.46 -1.36 7.02
C PRO A 68 -2.97 -0.35 8.06
N SER A 69 -3.59 -0.80 9.16
CA SER A 69 -4.51 0.04 9.93
C SER A 69 -3.93 0.64 11.21
N ARG A 70 -2.92 0.02 11.84
CA ARG A 70 -2.40 0.43 13.17
C ARG A 70 -0.89 0.63 13.18
N PHE A 71 -0.15 -0.34 12.67
CA PHE A 71 1.29 -0.38 12.51
C PHE A 71 1.72 -0.13 11.06
N GLY A 72 0.78 -0.21 10.10
CA GLY A 72 0.96 0.26 8.72
C GLY A 72 2.16 -0.40 8.05
N VAL A 73 2.25 -1.72 8.10
CA VAL A 73 3.40 -2.51 7.64
C VAL A 73 2.96 -3.64 6.72
N GLY A 74 3.77 -3.91 5.70
CA GLY A 74 3.68 -5.11 4.86
C GLY A 74 4.94 -5.93 5.02
N VAL A 75 4.78 -7.25 5.13
CA VAL A 75 5.87 -8.20 5.35
C VAL A 75 5.78 -9.37 4.37
N ALA A 76 6.93 -9.88 3.96
CA ALA A 76 7.08 -11.08 3.16
C ALA A 76 8.14 -11.98 3.79
N ASP A 77 7.99 -13.30 3.70
CA ASP A 77 9.03 -14.20 4.17
C ASP A 77 10.25 -14.14 3.23
N ALA A 78 11.40 -13.75 3.77
CA ALA A 78 12.64 -13.72 3.01
C ALA A 78 13.10 -15.13 2.60
N SER A 79 12.64 -16.18 3.28
CA SER A 79 12.97 -17.56 2.95
C SER A 79 12.33 -18.02 1.63
N GLU A 80 11.21 -17.43 1.24
CA GLU A 80 10.53 -17.67 -0.05
C GLU A 80 11.28 -17.03 -1.23
N LEU A 81 12.18 -16.07 -0.96
CA LEU A 81 13.06 -15.55 -2.01
C LEU A 81 14.15 -16.57 -2.35
N PRO A 82 14.50 -16.73 -3.64
CA PRO A 82 15.69 -17.47 -4.05
C PRO A 82 16.92 -16.99 -3.26
N PRO A 83 17.81 -17.90 -2.80
CA PRO A 83 18.93 -17.53 -1.94
C PRO A 83 19.81 -16.41 -2.50
N ALA A 84 19.99 -16.35 -3.82
CA ALA A 84 20.74 -15.29 -4.48
C ALA A 84 20.09 -13.90 -4.28
N TRP A 85 18.76 -13.84 -4.23
CA TRP A 85 17.98 -12.59 -4.16
C TRP A 85 17.74 -12.11 -2.73
N ARG A 86 18.15 -12.89 -1.72
CA ARG A 86 17.98 -12.51 -0.32
C ARG A 86 18.96 -11.39 0.04
N PRO A 87 18.49 -10.31 0.69
CA PRO A 87 19.40 -9.36 1.33
C PRO A 87 20.33 -10.09 2.31
N VAL A 88 21.60 -9.68 2.41
CA VAL A 88 22.58 -10.36 3.27
C VAL A 88 22.14 -10.43 4.73
N HIS A 89 21.53 -9.37 5.24
CA HIS A 89 21.00 -9.33 6.61
C HIS A 89 19.75 -10.22 6.80
N ALA A 90 19.14 -10.69 5.71
CA ALA A 90 18.02 -11.63 5.65
C ALA A 90 18.44 -13.05 5.20
N ALA A 91 19.75 -13.35 5.12
CA ALA A 91 20.23 -14.63 4.58
C ALA A 91 19.68 -15.87 5.33
N ARG A 92 19.39 -15.70 6.63
CA ARG A 92 18.83 -16.75 7.51
C ARG A 92 17.30 -16.80 7.50
N GLY A 93 16.62 -16.03 6.66
CA GLY A 93 15.17 -15.86 6.67
C GLY A 93 14.72 -14.72 7.58
N GLY A 94 13.46 -14.78 7.99
CA GLY A 94 12.75 -13.73 8.72
C GLY A 94 11.83 -12.92 7.80
N LEU A 95 11.01 -12.05 8.40
CA LEU A 95 10.01 -11.31 7.66
C LEU A 95 10.58 -10.00 7.12
N LEU A 96 10.85 -9.95 5.82
CA LEU A 96 11.29 -8.75 5.13
C LEU A 96 10.16 -7.73 5.08
N ILE A 97 10.42 -6.50 5.51
CA ILE A 97 9.46 -5.41 5.45
C ILE A 97 9.40 -4.90 4.02
N THR A 98 8.29 -5.17 3.35
CA THR A 98 8.09 -4.80 1.93
C THR A 98 7.40 -3.46 1.78
N TRP A 99 6.62 -3.06 2.79
CA TRP A 99 5.87 -1.82 2.75
C TRP A 99 5.75 -1.23 4.14
N LEU A 100 5.75 0.10 4.20
CA LEU A 100 5.62 0.83 5.45
C LEU A 100 4.94 2.17 5.21
N HIS A 101 3.85 2.42 5.95
CA HIS A 101 3.20 3.71 5.96
C HIS A 101 4.09 4.73 6.68
N ARG A 102 4.37 5.88 6.05
CA ARG A 102 5.35 6.85 6.58
C ARG A 102 5.01 7.38 7.97
N GLN A 103 3.72 7.46 8.29
CA GLN A 103 3.23 7.95 9.58
C GLN A 103 2.98 6.84 10.59
N SER A 104 3.35 5.58 10.30
CA SER A 104 3.08 4.49 11.24
C SER A 104 3.98 4.54 12.47
N PRO A 105 3.54 3.96 13.60
CA PRO A 105 4.38 3.81 14.78
C PRO A 105 5.74 3.17 14.47
N LEU A 106 5.76 2.16 13.58
CA LEU A 106 7.00 1.52 13.13
C LEU A 106 7.89 2.48 12.31
N ALA A 107 7.31 3.25 11.39
CA ALA A 107 8.08 4.25 10.62
C ALA A 107 8.68 5.33 11.50
N VAL A 108 7.91 5.81 12.49
CA VAL A 108 8.35 6.78 13.50
C VAL A 108 9.46 6.19 14.37
N ALA A 109 9.38 4.90 14.72
CA ALA A 109 10.42 4.16 15.43
C ALA A 109 11.67 3.87 14.59
N GLY A 110 11.71 4.32 13.33
CA GLY A 110 12.90 4.23 12.50
C GLY A 110 12.98 2.98 11.63
N VAL A 111 11.93 2.15 11.61
CA VAL A 111 11.80 1.01 10.70
C VAL A 111 11.73 1.52 9.26
N ARG A 112 12.34 0.80 8.32
CA ARG A 112 12.36 1.13 6.89
C ARG A 112 12.05 -0.10 6.03
N PRO A 113 11.60 0.10 4.78
CA PRO A 113 11.54 -0.99 3.81
C PRO A 113 12.89 -1.71 3.69
N PHE A 114 12.82 -3.02 3.53
CA PHE A 114 13.91 -4.00 3.54
C PHE A 114 14.58 -4.26 4.89
N ASP A 115 14.13 -3.68 5.99
CA ASP A 115 14.49 -4.21 7.31
C ASP A 115 13.85 -5.60 7.49
N VAL A 116 14.40 -6.42 8.38
CA VAL A 116 13.89 -7.77 8.67
C VAL A 116 13.29 -7.78 10.06
N LEU A 117 12.00 -8.08 10.14
CA LEU A 117 11.29 -8.35 11.39
C LEU A 117 11.63 -9.78 11.85
N LEU A 118 12.18 -9.88 13.06
CA LEU A 118 12.66 -11.14 13.64
C LEU A 118 11.76 -11.65 14.76
N ALA A 119 11.19 -10.74 15.55
CA ALA A 119 10.31 -11.12 16.65
C ALA A 119 9.30 -10.02 16.99
N ILE A 120 8.17 -10.44 17.57
CA ILE A 120 7.11 -9.59 18.11
C ILE A 120 6.80 -10.12 19.52
N ASP A 121 6.91 -9.28 20.54
CA ASP A 121 6.70 -9.61 21.96
C ASP A 121 7.49 -10.84 22.42
N GLY A 122 8.72 -10.97 21.92
CA GLY A 122 9.61 -12.10 22.21
C GLY A 122 9.31 -13.38 21.45
N GLU A 123 8.23 -13.44 20.66
CA GLU A 123 7.91 -14.57 19.77
C GLU A 123 8.55 -14.38 18.40
N ALA A 124 9.12 -15.45 17.84
CA ALA A 124 9.72 -15.40 16.51
C ALA A 124 8.67 -15.05 15.43
N ALA A 125 9.07 -14.14 14.54
CA ALA A 125 8.28 -13.72 13.40
C ALA A 125 8.77 -14.49 12.17
N ASP A 126 8.30 -15.73 12.02
CA ASP A 126 8.67 -16.62 10.92
C ASP A 126 7.55 -16.78 9.87
N ASP A 127 6.31 -16.46 10.25
CA ASP A 127 5.13 -16.56 9.38
C ASP A 127 4.47 -15.19 9.18
N PRO A 128 4.29 -14.72 7.92
CA PRO A 128 3.71 -13.41 7.63
C PRO A 128 2.30 -13.24 8.23
N GLY A 129 1.45 -14.27 8.13
CA GLY A 129 0.06 -14.21 8.59
C GLY A 129 -0.04 -14.08 10.11
N GLN A 130 0.71 -14.91 10.85
CA GLN A 130 0.78 -14.84 12.31
C GLN A 130 1.38 -13.53 12.80
N ALA A 131 2.45 -13.04 12.16
CA ALA A 131 3.06 -11.76 12.54
C ALA A 131 2.08 -10.59 12.36
N THR A 132 1.40 -10.53 11.22
CA THR A 132 0.34 -9.52 10.97
C THR A 132 -0.79 -9.65 11.98
N GLN A 133 -1.26 -10.87 12.28
CA GLN A 133 -2.33 -11.08 13.25
C GLN A 133 -1.92 -10.59 14.66
N ARG A 134 -0.69 -10.86 15.10
CA ARG A 134 -0.19 -10.35 16.39
C ARG A 134 -0.17 -8.82 16.43
N LEU A 135 0.24 -8.16 15.36
CA LEU A 135 0.20 -6.70 15.26
C LEU A 135 -1.25 -6.17 15.27
N LEU A 136 -2.18 -6.83 14.58
CA LEU A 136 -3.60 -6.49 14.64
C LEU A 136 -4.13 -6.59 16.07
N ASP A 137 -3.92 -7.72 16.74
CA ASP A 137 -4.40 -7.97 18.10
C ASP A 137 -3.83 -6.95 19.10
N ALA A 138 -2.54 -6.64 18.99
CA ALA A 138 -1.92 -5.62 19.83
C ALA A 138 -2.46 -4.21 19.53
N GLY A 139 -2.75 -3.95 18.25
CA GLY A 139 -3.37 -2.72 17.76
C GLY A 139 -4.76 -2.49 18.34
N GLU A 140 -5.61 -3.51 18.37
CA GLU A 140 -6.96 -3.47 18.93
C GLU A 140 -6.97 -3.17 20.44
N LEU A 141 -5.91 -3.58 21.14
CA LEU A 141 -5.78 -3.47 22.58
C LEU A 141 -4.99 -2.22 23.03
N GLU A 142 -4.62 -1.36 22.08
CA GLU A 142 -3.80 -0.14 22.29
C GLU A 142 -2.51 -0.39 23.08
N ARG A 143 -1.93 -1.58 22.90
CA ARG A 143 -0.75 -2.05 23.65
C ARG A 143 0.54 -1.54 23.02
N GLU A 144 1.54 -1.42 23.89
CA GLU A 144 2.93 -1.33 23.47
C GLU A 144 3.41 -2.73 23.07
N VAL A 145 4.05 -2.81 21.91
CA VAL A 145 4.57 -4.03 21.31
C VAL A 145 6.08 -3.91 21.25
N GLU A 146 6.77 -4.96 21.69
CA GLU A 146 8.21 -5.10 21.49
C GLU A 146 8.47 -5.75 20.12
N VAL A 147 9.20 -5.06 19.26
CA VAL A 147 9.52 -5.53 17.91
C VAL A 147 11.03 -5.61 17.78
N VAL A 148 11.53 -6.81 17.46
CA VAL A 148 12.96 -7.02 17.18
C VAL A 148 13.16 -6.98 15.68
N ILE A 149 13.95 -6.03 15.21
CA ILE A 149 14.26 -5.85 13.79
C ILE A 149 15.75 -5.99 13.53
N ARG A 150 16.13 -6.35 12.31
CA ARG A 150 17.49 -6.19 11.80
C ARG A 150 17.48 -5.19 10.66
N LYS A 151 18.15 -4.05 10.88
CA LYS A 151 18.22 -2.97 9.90
C LYS A 151 19.09 -3.36 8.70
N ARG A 152 18.76 -2.82 7.53
CA ARG A 152 19.62 -2.93 6.35
C ARG A 152 21.04 -2.44 6.65
N GLY A 153 22.03 -3.27 6.36
CA GLY A 153 23.45 -2.96 6.58
C GLY A 153 23.92 -3.10 8.03
N SER A 154 23.07 -3.61 8.93
CA SER A 154 23.41 -3.95 10.31
C SER A 154 23.23 -5.44 10.55
N ASP A 155 24.24 -6.09 11.13
CA ASP A 155 24.13 -7.50 11.54
C ASP A 155 23.48 -7.65 12.93
N THR A 156 23.54 -6.60 13.75
CA THR A 156 22.99 -6.62 15.10
C THR A 156 21.49 -6.31 15.06
N PRO A 157 20.65 -7.16 15.68
CA PRO A 157 19.24 -6.86 15.85
C PRO A 157 19.06 -5.70 16.83
N GLU A 158 18.00 -4.92 16.63
CA GLU A 158 17.59 -3.78 17.45
C GLU A 158 16.16 -4.04 17.95
N THR A 159 15.96 -3.83 19.25
CA THR A 159 14.64 -3.92 19.87
C THR A 159 14.00 -2.54 19.89
N LEU A 160 12.78 -2.46 19.38
CA LEU A 160 11.95 -1.25 19.35
C LEU A 160 10.69 -1.49 20.17
N HIS A 161 10.32 -0.53 21.00
CA HIS A 161 9.02 -0.53 21.66
C HIS A 161 8.10 0.44 20.92
N VAL A 162 7.03 -0.10 20.35
CA VAL A 162 6.09 0.66 19.53
C VAL A 162 4.69 0.52 20.09
N ARG A 163 4.06 1.65 20.39
CA ARG A 163 2.65 1.66 20.78
C ARG A 163 1.78 1.88 19.56
N SER A 164 0.71 1.10 19.43
CA SER A 164 -0.27 1.38 18.38
C SER A 164 -0.91 2.75 18.62
N GLU A 165 -1.04 3.54 17.56
CA GLU A 165 -1.92 4.71 17.60
C GLU A 165 -3.33 4.29 17.19
N ALA A 166 -4.32 4.90 17.84
CA ALA A 166 -5.72 4.72 17.49
C ALA A 166 -5.92 5.17 16.03
N ALA A 167 -5.90 4.18 15.13
CA ALA A 167 -6.12 4.28 13.68
C ALA A 167 -5.14 5.25 13.01
N LEU A 168 -4.16 4.69 12.32
CA LEU A 168 -3.30 5.44 11.39
C LEU A 168 -4.09 6.33 10.42
N GLY A 169 -5.34 5.97 10.10
CA GLY A 169 -6.24 6.74 9.26
C GLY A 169 -6.69 8.09 9.82
N ASP A 170 -6.52 8.36 11.12
CA ASP A 170 -6.85 9.67 11.71
C ASP A 170 -5.64 10.64 11.75
N LEU A 171 -4.41 10.14 11.60
CA LEU A 171 -3.19 10.96 11.68
C LEU A 171 -3.01 11.89 10.47
N GLY A 172 -3.59 11.55 9.33
CA GLY A 172 -3.63 12.36 8.12
C GLY A 172 -4.81 13.31 8.02
N ARG A 173 -5.64 13.42 9.07
CA ARG A 173 -6.88 14.21 9.00
C ARG A 173 -6.64 15.69 9.26
N ILE A 174 -6.78 16.51 8.21
CA ILE A 174 -6.84 17.96 8.33
C ILE A 174 -8.27 18.39 7.99
N SER A 175 -8.98 18.97 8.94
CA SER A 175 -10.40 19.33 8.79
C SER A 175 -10.65 20.78 9.18
N PHE A 176 -11.18 21.56 8.25
CA PHE A 176 -11.81 22.86 8.49
C PHE A 176 -13.29 22.72 8.18
N PRO A 177 -14.17 22.74 9.20
CA PRO A 177 -15.60 22.55 9.03
C PRO A 177 -16.16 23.42 7.90
N PHE A 178 -16.97 22.81 7.03
CA PHE A 178 -17.63 23.45 5.87
C PHE A 178 -16.73 23.98 4.76
N LEU A 179 -15.40 23.89 4.90
CA LEU A 179 -14.46 24.42 3.91
C LEU A 179 -13.57 23.33 3.31
N PHE A 180 -13.06 22.42 4.13
CA PHE A 180 -12.01 21.50 3.74
C PHE A 180 -11.96 20.28 4.66
N ASP A 181 -11.87 19.08 4.12
CA ASP A 181 -11.52 17.86 4.88
C ASP A 181 -10.56 17.04 4.02
N ARG A 182 -9.34 16.84 4.48
CA ARG A 182 -8.36 15.92 3.90
C ARG A 182 -8.17 14.78 4.89
N ARG A 183 -8.16 13.54 4.42
CA ARG A 183 -7.84 12.34 5.17
C ARG A 183 -6.83 11.55 4.37
N GLU A 184 -5.82 11.05 5.04
CA GLU A 184 -4.84 10.13 4.46
C GLU A 184 -4.80 8.87 5.30
N SER A 185 -4.69 7.74 4.63
CA SER A 185 -4.58 6.44 5.26
C SER A 185 -3.76 5.51 4.38
N ALA A 186 -3.34 4.37 4.93
CA ALA A 186 -2.76 3.27 4.19
C ALA A 186 -3.65 2.75 3.05
N ALA A 187 -4.97 2.82 3.23
CA ALA A 187 -5.95 2.37 2.26
C ALA A 187 -6.31 3.44 1.22
N GLY A 188 -5.66 4.61 1.27
CA GLY A 188 -5.89 5.71 0.34
C GLY A 188 -6.21 7.02 1.04
N ASP A 189 -6.56 8.02 0.24
CA ASP A 189 -6.66 9.41 0.63
C ASP A 189 -7.92 10.07 0.08
N ALA A 190 -8.59 10.83 0.93
CA ALA A 190 -9.79 11.58 0.62
C ALA A 190 -9.54 13.06 0.80
N PHE A 191 -10.16 13.86 -0.06
CA PHE A 191 -10.17 15.30 -0.03
C PHE A 191 -11.59 15.77 -0.30
N SER A 192 -12.05 16.76 0.45
CA SER A 192 -13.28 17.47 0.14
C SER A 192 -13.08 18.98 0.34
N LEU A 193 -13.75 19.75 -0.51
CA LEU A 193 -13.70 21.21 -0.50
C LEU A 193 -15.11 21.80 -0.63
N GLY A 194 -15.37 22.81 0.19
CA GLY A 194 -16.58 23.62 0.16
C GLY A 194 -17.71 23.11 1.06
N PRO A 195 -18.79 23.91 1.18
CA PRO A 195 -19.94 23.53 1.98
C PRO A 195 -20.56 22.25 1.41
N LEU A 196 -20.97 21.35 2.31
CA LEU A 196 -21.58 20.06 1.95
C LEU A 196 -20.72 19.21 1.00
N SER A 197 -19.39 19.39 1.03
CA SER A 197 -18.47 18.65 0.17
C SER A 197 -18.77 18.86 -1.32
N THR A 198 -18.86 20.14 -1.72
CA THR A 198 -19.18 20.53 -3.10
C THR A 198 -18.20 19.92 -4.10
N LEU A 199 -16.94 19.75 -3.72
CA LEU A 199 -15.99 18.91 -4.45
C LEU A 199 -15.49 17.83 -3.50
N VAL A 200 -15.50 16.60 -3.98
CA VAL A 200 -14.91 15.44 -3.30
C VAL A 200 -13.96 14.78 -4.28
N TRP A 201 -12.81 14.40 -3.77
CA TRP A 201 -11.88 13.55 -4.47
C TRP A 201 -11.50 12.45 -3.48
N TRP A 202 -11.60 11.21 -3.89
CA TRP A 202 -11.26 10.08 -3.05
C TRP A 202 -10.50 9.07 -3.88
N ARG A 203 -9.34 8.67 -3.39
CA ARG A 203 -8.61 7.54 -3.95
C ARG A 203 -8.54 6.48 -2.88
N ALA A 204 -9.14 5.33 -3.16
CA ALA A 204 -9.09 4.16 -2.30
C ALA A 204 -8.29 3.07 -2.99
N ARG A 205 -7.57 2.30 -2.20
CA ARG A 205 -6.95 1.04 -2.61
C ARG A 205 -7.67 -0.04 -1.86
N ARG A 206 -8.27 -0.97 -2.59
CA ARG A 206 -9.01 -2.07 -1.99
C ARG A 206 -8.32 -3.36 -2.37
N GLU A 207 -7.94 -4.13 -1.36
CA GLU A 207 -7.64 -5.54 -1.56
C GLU A 207 -8.96 -6.28 -1.71
N LEU A 208 -9.19 -6.85 -2.88
CA LEU A 208 -10.33 -7.69 -3.16
C LEU A 208 -9.86 -9.14 -3.07
N HIS A 209 -10.16 -9.75 -1.93
CA HIS A 209 -10.11 -11.20 -1.82
C HIS A 209 -11.32 -11.76 -2.57
N HIS A 210 -11.12 -12.05 -3.85
CA HIS A 210 -12.01 -12.99 -4.52
C HIS A 210 -11.55 -14.39 -4.15
N GLU A 211 -12.41 -15.13 -3.43
CA GLU A 211 -12.32 -16.57 -3.44
C GLU A 211 -12.53 -17.01 -4.90
N LEU A 212 -11.41 -17.26 -5.59
CA LEU A 212 -11.45 -17.93 -6.89
C LEU A 212 -12.24 -19.22 -6.71
N ARG A 213 -13.19 -19.48 -7.60
CA ARG A 213 -13.81 -20.80 -7.63
C ARG A 213 -12.69 -21.82 -7.84
N PRO A 214 -12.70 -22.96 -7.13
CA PRO A 214 -11.65 -23.98 -7.21
C PRO A 214 -11.30 -24.37 -8.65
N ASP A 215 -12.31 -24.36 -9.51
CA ASP A 215 -12.28 -24.70 -10.92
C ASP A 215 -11.46 -23.68 -11.75
N GLU A 216 -11.53 -22.39 -11.41
CA GLU A 216 -10.79 -21.30 -12.07
C GLU A 216 -9.34 -21.27 -11.60
N ALA A 217 -9.09 -21.44 -10.30
CA ALA A 217 -7.74 -21.55 -9.74
C ALA A 217 -6.96 -22.72 -10.38
N SER A 218 -7.64 -23.86 -10.59
CA SER A 218 -7.05 -25.05 -11.21
C SER A 218 -6.72 -24.85 -12.70
N SER A 219 -7.55 -24.12 -13.44
CA SER A 219 -7.31 -23.89 -14.89
C SER A 219 -6.19 -22.88 -15.16
N LEU A 220 -5.91 -21.99 -14.21
CA LEU A 220 -4.81 -21.02 -14.27
C LEU A 220 -3.51 -21.55 -13.63
N GLY A 221 -3.52 -22.73 -13.02
CA GLY A 221 -2.37 -23.31 -12.34
C GLY A 221 -1.90 -22.49 -11.13
N LEU A 222 -2.79 -21.69 -10.53
CA LEU A 222 -2.47 -20.84 -9.39
C LEU A 222 -2.85 -21.54 -8.08
N PRO A 223 -2.07 -21.35 -6.99
CA PRO A 223 -2.49 -21.75 -5.66
C PRO A 223 -3.82 -21.05 -5.30
N GLY A 224 -4.69 -21.73 -4.54
CA GLY A 224 -6.12 -21.46 -4.38
C GLY A 224 -6.56 -20.09 -3.83
N PHE A 225 -5.66 -19.11 -3.70
CA PHE A 225 -5.97 -17.73 -3.33
C PHE A 225 -5.14 -16.78 -4.18
N ALA A 226 -5.73 -16.21 -5.24
CA ALA A 226 -5.15 -15.06 -5.90
C ALA A 226 -5.81 -13.81 -5.32
N SER A 227 -5.08 -13.06 -4.49
CA SER A 227 -5.49 -11.70 -4.12
C SER A 227 -5.38 -10.81 -5.36
N HIS A 228 -6.49 -10.20 -5.78
CA HIS A 228 -6.48 -9.15 -6.81
C HIS A 228 -6.55 -7.79 -6.13
N TYR A 229 -5.67 -6.88 -6.54
CA TYR A 229 -5.64 -5.52 -6.03
C TYR A 229 -6.26 -4.57 -7.04
N GLU A 230 -7.27 -3.84 -6.57
CA GLU A 230 -7.94 -2.84 -7.37
C GLU A 230 -7.64 -1.46 -6.80
N GLN A 231 -7.10 -0.58 -7.64
CA GLN A 231 -7.02 0.84 -7.34
C GLN A 231 -8.28 1.52 -7.84
N ARG A 232 -9.03 2.13 -6.93
CA ARG A 232 -10.26 2.85 -7.24
C ARG A 232 -10.07 4.33 -6.98
N LEU A 233 -10.18 5.13 -8.03
CA LEU A 233 -10.12 6.59 -7.97
C LEU A 233 -11.52 7.13 -8.25
N GLU A 234 -12.06 7.86 -7.28
CA GLU A 234 -13.34 8.53 -7.36
C GLU A 234 -13.17 10.04 -7.30
N TRP A 235 -13.99 10.77 -8.06
CA TRP A 235 -14.22 12.18 -7.78
C TRP A 235 -15.70 12.51 -7.92
N GLY A 236 -16.15 13.39 -7.04
CA GLY A 236 -17.51 13.87 -6.94
C GLY A 236 -17.55 15.38 -7.01
N ALA A 237 -18.57 15.93 -7.65
CA ALA A 237 -18.87 17.34 -7.62
C ALA A 237 -20.36 17.57 -7.34
N LEU A 238 -20.65 18.72 -6.74
CA LEU A 238 -21.99 19.22 -6.41
C LEU A 238 -22.78 18.21 -5.56
N GLY A 239 -22.17 17.68 -4.50
CA GLY A 239 -22.81 16.64 -3.68
C GLY A 239 -23.02 15.33 -4.43
N ASN A 240 -22.02 14.92 -5.22
CA ASN A 240 -22.01 13.71 -6.08
C ASN A 240 -23.08 13.68 -7.18
N LEU A 241 -23.64 14.84 -7.56
CA LEU A 241 -24.46 14.96 -8.78
C LEU A 241 -23.65 14.70 -10.04
N VAL A 242 -22.34 14.96 -10.00
CA VAL A 242 -21.37 14.48 -10.99
C VAL A 242 -20.42 13.58 -10.23
N HIS A 243 -20.40 12.30 -10.57
CA HIS A 243 -19.51 11.33 -9.95
C HIS A 243 -18.75 10.60 -11.03
N TRP A 244 -17.45 10.52 -10.91
CA TRP A 244 -16.61 9.73 -11.79
C TRP A 244 -15.83 8.74 -10.96
N GLU A 245 -15.68 7.56 -11.50
CA GLU A 245 -14.97 6.45 -10.92
C GLU A 245 -14.05 5.87 -11.98
N ARG A 246 -12.81 5.55 -11.59
CA ARG A 246 -11.87 4.78 -12.39
C ARG A 246 -11.32 3.67 -11.52
N THR A 247 -11.47 2.45 -12.01
CA THR A 247 -10.94 1.25 -11.37
C THR A 247 -9.80 0.74 -12.24
N ARG A 248 -8.66 0.43 -11.62
CA ARG A 248 -7.50 -0.16 -12.28
C ARG A 248 -7.12 -1.44 -11.57
N ASP A 249 -7.14 -2.55 -12.29
CA ASP A 249 -6.52 -3.79 -11.83
C ASP A 249 -5.01 -3.58 -11.86
N LEU A 250 -4.38 -3.64 -10.69
CA LEU A 250 -2.95 -3.37 -10.55
C LEU A 250 -2.07 -4.51 -11.04
N ARG A 251 -2.63 -5.71 -11.21
CA ARG A 251 -1.94 -6.89 -11.73
C ARG A 251 -2.00 -6.92 -13.25
N THR A 252 -3.17 -6.72 -13.85
CA THR A 252 -3.35 -6.80 -15.30
C THR A 252 -3.10 -5.46 -16.01
N GLY A 253 -3.22 -4.36 -15.27
CA GLY A 253 -3.23 -3.01 -15.83
C GLY A 253 -4.53 -2.66 -16.54
N GLU A 254 -5.55 -3.54 -16.51
CA GLU A 254 -6.87 -3.25 -17.05
C GLU A 254 -7.47 -2.06 -16.30
N GLU A 255 -8.06 -1.12 -17.05
CA GLU A 255 -8.68 0.07 -16.50
C GLU A 255 -10.13 0.14 -16.96
N ARG A 256 -11.02 0.51 -16.05
CA ARG A 256 -12.42 0.85 -16.36
C ARG A 256 -12.73 2.21 -15.81
N SER A 257 -13.55 2.96 -16.52
CA SER A 257 -14.03 4.25 -16.03
C SER A 257 -15.53 4.41 -16.20
N CYS A 258 -16.17 5.05 -15.23
CA CYS A 258 -17.61 5.29 -15.17
C CYS A 258 -17.86 6.73 -14.72
N LEU A 259 -18.59 7.51 -15.54
CA LEU A 259 -19.12 8.82 -15.19
C LEU A 259 -20.63 8.70 -14.95
N ARG A 260 -21.07 9.02 -13.74
CA ARG A 260 -22.46 9.11 -13.33
C ARG A 260 -22.91 10.57 -13.22
N LEU A 261 -23.99 10.92 -13.91
CA LEU A 261 -24.64 12.23 -13.81
C LEU A 261 -26.04 12.07 -13.19
N LEU A 262 -26.33 12.89 -12.19
CA LEU A 262 -27.63 13.00 -11.52
C LEU A 262 -28.18 11.67 -11.01
N TRP A 263 -27.29 10.72 -10.67
CA TRP A 263 -27.61 9.35 -10.25
C TRP A 263 -28.33 8.47 -11.29
N LEU A 264 -28.62 9.00 -12.48
CA LEU A 264 -29.51 8.36 -13.47
C LEU A 264 -28.82 8.05 -14.80
N LEU A 265 -27.78 8.80 -15.16
CA LEU A 265 -27.06 8.61 -16.41
C LEU A 265 -25.67 8.06 -16.10
N SER A 266 -25.31 6.92 -16.67
CA SER A 266 -23.98 6.30 -16.56
C SER A 266 -23.33 6.27 -17.94
N PHE A 267 -22.08 6.70 -18.03
CA PHE A 267 -21.26 6.65 -19.24
C PHE A 267 -19.94 5.95 -18.91
N GLY A 268 -19.49 4.97 -19.68
CA GLY A 268 -18.24 4.26 -19.37
C GLY A 268 -18.16 2.85 -19.93
N ASP A 269 -17.09 2.14 -19.57
CA ASP A 269 -16.77 0.78 -20.04
C ASP A 269 -17.68 -0.31 -19.45
N ASP A 270 -18.60 0.07 -18.55
CA ASP A 270 -19.64 -0.79 -17.97
C ASP A 270 -20.94 -0.83 -18.81
N LEU A 271 -20.92 -0.34 -20.05
CA LEU A 271 -22.06 -0.36 -20.99
C LEU A 271 -21.96 -1.46 -22.06
#